data_AF-C5A3P7-F1
#
_entry.id   AF-C5A3P7-F1
#
_cell.length_a   1.000
_cell.length_b   1.000
_cell.length_c   1.000
_cell.angle_alpha   90.00
_cell.angle_beta   90.00
_cell.angle_gamma   90.00
#
_symmetry.space_group_name_H-M   'P 1'
#
loop_
_entity.id
_entity.type
_entity.pdbx_description
1 polymer ?
#
loop_
_entity_poly.entity_id
_entity_poly.type
_entity_poly.pdbx_seq_one_letter_code
_entity_poly.pdbx_strand_id
1 'polypeptide(L)'
;MRLNEHPVLRFKRGREVTIYFEGQPIKAYEGETIATALHAAGIRVLNYSPNKKRPRGLFCAIGKCSSCLMVVNGIPNVRSCITLVEDGMRIERQHGRAKLPTKVKPPEFKDAKVVKADIIVIGGGPAGLMAAIHASRAGAKVVLIDENPRLGGQLVKQTHKFFGKREQFAGVRGVEIAKILEKELRKSGSVEAFLETSAVGIFQEGEEKLVLAVRKERELIEFRGRAVIVATGAMERMIPFENNDLPGVYGAGAIQTLMNTYGVKPGDRVLIVGAGNVGLILGYQLIQAGVEVKAIVEAMPRIGGYFVHAAKVRRLGVPILTRHTILRAEGNERVERAVIAQLDENWRPIPGTEKTFDVDVIALAVGLRPSIELLHQAGCQIKFVRELGGHVAVRDGWMETTVRGIFVAGDSAGIEEATTAMLEGKIAGIAAALRLGIADESWVEEIERAQRDLDEFRSGPFGRRVAEGIRKALLGGVASE
;
A
#
# COMPACT_ATOMS: atom_id res chain seq x y z
N MET A 1 22.14 3.44 9.57
CA MET A 1 20.83 3.12 8.95
C MET A 1 19.80 4.24 9.06
N ARG A 2 19.59 4.86 10.24
CA ARG A 2 18.68 6.02 10.37
C ARG A 2 19.23 7.23 9.61
N LEU A 3 18.35 7.92 8.89
CA LEU A 3 18.65 9.14 8.15
C LEU A 3 18.60 10.32 9.12
N ASN A 4 19.72 11.05 9.21
CA ASN A 4 19.82 12.30 9.96
C ASN A 4 19.50 13.51 9.07
N GLU A 5 19.84 13.41 7.78
CA GLU A 5 19.63 14.46 6.78
C GLU A 5 18.92 13.87 5.56
N HIS A 6 18.03 14.67 4.95
CA HIS A 6 17.38 14.33 3.69
C HIS A 6 16.99 15.62 2.95
N PRO A 7 17.19 15.71 1.63
CA PRO A 7 16.95 16.94 0.85
C PRO A 7 15.48 17.35 0.69
N VAL A 8 14.54 16.63 1.30
CA VAL A 8 13.08 16.79 1.08
C VAL A 8 12.31 16.55 2.36
N LEU A 9 12.68 15.50 3.12
CA LEU A 9 11.98 15.08 4.32
C LEU A 9 12.71 15.57 5.56
N ARG A 10 11.95 15.82 6.63
CA ARG A 10 12.46 16.04 7.97
C ARG A 10 11.87 14.97 8.88
N PHE A 11 12.73 14.22 9.55
CA PHE A 11 12.30 13.13 10.42
C PHE A 11 12.27 13.60 11.88
N LYS A 12 11.07 13.71 12.46
CA LYS A 12 10.92 13.94 13.90
C LYS A 12 10.83 12.59 14.60
N ARG A 13 11.81 12.27 15.45
CA ARG A 13 11.81 11.07 16.29
C ARG A 13 10.95 11.32 17.53
N GLY A 14 10.25 10.28 17.98
CA GLY A 14 9.57 10.29 19.27
C GLY A 14 10.55 10.20 20.43
N ARG A 15 10.02 9.95 21.64
CA ARG A 15 10.84 9.66 22.82
C ARG A 15 11.69 8.42 22.56
N GLU A 16 12.93 8.45 23.04
CA GLU A 16 13.82 7.29 23.00
C GLU A 16 13.31 6.20 23.97
N VAL A 17 13.28 4.97 23.50
CA VAL A 17 12.85 3.79 24.27
C VAL A 17 13.83 2.65 24.04
N THR A 18 13.89 1.72 25.00
CA THR A 18 14.73 0.52 24.92
C THR A 18 13.86 -0.70 24.69
N ILE A 19 14.08 -1.40 23.59
CA ILE A 19 13.50 -2.72 23.33
C ILE A 19 14.58 -3.78 23.46
N TYR A 20 14.21 -5.05 23.69
CA TYR A 20 15.15 -6.15 23.87
C TYR A 20 14.96 -7.16 22.74
N PHE A 21 15.98 -7.35 21.92
CA PHE A 21 15.99 -8.37 20.87
C PHE A 21 16.88 -9.52 21.29
N GLU A 22 16.32 -10.73 21.45
CA GLU A 22 17.04 -11.91 21.95
C GLU A 22 17.82 -11.61 23.25
N GLY A 23 17.20 -10.83 24.14
CA GLY A 23 17.77 -10.38 25.41
C GLY A 23 18.72 -9.18 25.33
N GLN A 24 19.16 -8.77 24.13
CA GLN A 24 20.06 -7.64 23.94
C GLN A 24 19.31 -6.31 23.81
N PRO A 25 19.71 -5.24 24.52
CA PRO A 25 19.04 -3.94 24.44
C PRO A 25 19.30 -3.27 23.08
N ILE A 26 18.25 -2.74 22.48
CA ILE A 26 18.26 -2.00 21.22
C ILE A 26 17.55 -0.66 21.43
N LYS A 27 18.22 0.40 20.95
CA LYS A 27 17.67 1.75 20.90
C LYS A 27 16.60 1.88 19.82
N ALA A 28 15.40 2.28 20.24
CA ALA A 28 14.26 2.57 19.38
C ALA A 28 13.63 3.92 19.73
N TYR A 29 12.65 4.34 18.94
CA TYR A 29 11.91 5.59 19.18
C TYR A 29 10.41 5.33 19.09
N GLU A 30 9.64 5.95 19.99
CA GLU A 30 8.19 5.93 19.93
C GLU A 30 7.70 6.35 18.53
N GLY A 31 6.74 5.59 18.01
CA GLY A 31 6.23 5.74 16.65
C GLY A 31 6.98 4.95 15.57
N GLU A 32 8.14 4.36 15.85
CA GLU A 32 8.73 3.33 14.99
C GLU A 32 7.96 2.00 15.15
N THR A 33 7.94 1.19 14.09
CA THR A 33 7.52 -0.22 14.21
C THR A 33 8.67 -1.09 14.67
N ILE A 34 8.38 -2.26 15.26
CA ILE A 34 9.39 -3.22 15.69
C ILE A 34 10.36 -3.53 14.55
N ALA A 35 9.85 -3.88 13.36
CA ALA A 35 10.70 -4.21 12.23
C ALA A 35 11.57 -3.02 11.78
N THR A 36 11.05 -1.79 11.86
CA THR A 36 11.82 -0.57 11.55
C THR A 36 12.96 -0.37 12.53
N ALA A 37 12.70 -0.51 13.83
CA ALA A 37 13.72 -0.36 14.88
C ALA A 37 14.82 -1.43 14.75
N LEU A 38 14.44 -2.69 14.53
CA LEU A 38 15.38 -3.78 14.27
C LEU A 38 16.20 -3.54 13.00
N HIS A 39 15.55 -3.10 11.92
CA HIS A 39 16.23 -2.77 10.67
C HIS A 39 17.22 -1.61 10.85
N ALA A 40 16.86 -0.60 11.63
CA ALA A 40 17.74 0.50 11.99
C ALA A 40 18.96 0.04 12.82
N ALA A 41 18.82 -1.03 13.60
CA ALA A 41 19.90 -1.68 14.34
C ALA A 41 20.73 -2.68 13.49
N GLY A 42 20.45 -2.81 12.20
CA GLY A 42 21.17 -3.71 11.29
C GLY A 42 20.61 -5.14 11.23
N ILE A 43 19.52 -5.42 11.93
CA ILE A 43 18.89 -6.75 11.96
C ILE A 43 17.97 -6.88 10.75
N ARG A 44 18.24 -7.87 9.89
CA ARG A 44 17.47 -8.15 8.66
C ARG A 44 16.65 -9.43 8.74
N VAL A 45 17.18 -10.43 9.44
CA VAL A 45 16.49 -11.71 9.67
C VAL A 45 15.54 -11.55 10.85
N LEU A 46 14.24 -11.64 10.59
CA LEU A 46 13.17 -11.47 11.58
C LEU A 46 12.60 -12.83 12.03
N ASN A 47 12.58 -13.83 11.15
CA ASN A 47 12.22 -15.21 11.50
C ASN A 47 12.83 -16.20 10.51
N TYR A 48 12.53 -17.48 10.73
CA TYR A 48 12.90 -18.55 9.82
C TYR A 48 11.66 -19.30 9.33
N SER A 49 11.63 -19.61 8.04
CA SER A 49 10.54 -20.37 7.44
C SER A 49 10.32 -21.70 8.17
N PRO A 50 9.05 -22.13 8.37
CA PRO A 50 8.75 -23.21 9.31
C PRO A 50 9.36 -24.55 8.90
N ASN A 51 9.39 -24.83 7.60
CA ASN A 51 9.80 -26.12 7.05
C ASN A 51 11.30 -26.12 6.68
N LYS A 52 11.72 -25.22 5.79
CA LYS A 52 13.09 -25.19 5.24
C LYS A 52 14.10 -24.44 6.11
N LYS A 53 13.66 -23.85 7.23
CA LYS A 53 14.50 -23.03 8.14
C LYS A 53 15.26 -21.90 7.45
N ARG A 54 14.81 -21.47 6.27
CA ARG A 54 15.37 -20.34 5.53
C ARG A 54 15.12 -19.03 6.27
N PRO A 55 16.09 -18.09 6.28
CA PRO A 55 15.92 -16.77 6.86
C PRO A 55 14.82 -15.98 6.14
N ARG A 56 14.07 -15.18 6.89
CA ARG A 56 13.00 -14.31 6.38
C ARG A 56 13.06 -12.94 7.03
N GLY A 57 12.71 -11.92 6.26
CA GLY A 57 12.80 -10.51 6.66
C GLY A 57 11.58 -9.70 6.20
N LEU A 58 11.73 -8.38 6.16
CA LEU A 58 10.72 -7.50 5.58
C LEU A 58 10.46 -7.84 4.11
N PHE A 59 9.22 -7.61 3.64
CA PHE A 59 8.88 -7.61 2.22
C PHE A 59 7.95 -6.46 1.86
N CYS A 60 6.76 -6.36 2.49
CA CYS A 60 5.75 -5.32 2.17
C CYS A 60 5.71 -4.12 3.15
N ALA A 61 6.16 -4.32 4.39
CA ALA A 61 6.06 -3.36 5.50
C ALA A 61 4.66 -2.71 5.70
N ILE A 62 3.59 -3.46 5.38
CA ILE A 62 2.18 -3.05 5.55
C ILE A 62 1.31 -4.19 6.11
N GLY A 63 1.92 -5.22 6.69
CA GLY A 63 1.19 -6.31 7.36
C GLY A 63 0.55 -7.37 6.46
N LYS A 64 0.73 -7.33 5.13
CA LYS A 64 0.02 -8.23 4.17
C LYS A 64 0.78 -9.52 3.78
N CYS A 65 2.12 -9.53 3.84
CA CYS A 65 2.95 -10.62 3.27
C CYS A 65 3.36 -11.75 4.24
N SER A 66 3.06 -11.62 5.54
CA SER A 66 3.45 -12.59 6.60
C SER A 66 4.94 -12.90 6.75
N SER A 67 5.84 -12.15 6.10
CA SER A 67 7.29 -12.36 6.22
C SER A 67 7.89 -11.77 7.50
N CYS A 68 7.16 -10.86 8.18
CA CYS A 68 7.63 -10.10 9.34
C CYS A 68 7.17 -10.68 10.70
N LEU A 69 6.73 -11.95 10.76
CA LEU A 69 6.21 -12.53 12.00
C LEU A 69 7.33 -12.76 13.02
N MET A 70 7.10 -12.39 14.28
CA MET A 70 8.04 -12.55 15.39
C MET A 70 7.30 -12.95 16.67
N VAL A 71 8.05 -13.39 17.68
CA VAL A 71 7.53 -13.53 19.04
C VAL A 71 7.76 -12.21 19.77
N VAL A 72 6.69 -11.58 20.26
CA VAL A 72 6.75 -10.29 20.96
C VAL A 72 6.05 -10.44 22.30
N ASN A 73 6.77 -10.19 23.39
CA ASN A 73 6.30 -10.37 24.76
C ASN A 73 5.70 -11.77 25.01
N GLY A 74 6.31 -12.80 24.42
CA GLY A 74 5.84 -14.19 24.49
C GLY A 74 4.66 -14.53 23.57
N ILE A 75 4.11 -13.57 22.83
CA ILE A 75 3.02 -13.78 21.87
C ILE A 75 3.63 -14.06 20.50
N PRO A 76 3.38 -15.23 19.88
CA PRO A 76 3.92 -15.57 18.57
C PRO A 76 3.09 -14.94 17.43
N ASN A 77 3.60 -15.04 16.20
CA ASN A 77 2.95 -14.52 14.98
C ASN A 77 2.59 -13.02 15.01
N VAL A 78 3.32 -12.22 15.79
CA VAL A 78 3.11 -10.78 15.82
C VAL A 78 3.72 -10.16 14.56
N ARG A 79 2.94 -9.34 13.86
CA ARG A 79 3.38 -8.64 12.64
C ARG A 79 4.24 -7.45 13.01
N SER A 80 5.53 -7.71 13.25
CA SER A 80 6.52 -6.71 13.67
C SER A 80 6.58 -5.47 12.76
N CYS A 81 6.17 -5.58 11.50
CA CYS A 81 6.21 -4.50 10.53
C CYS A 81 5.10 -3.44 10.68
N ILE A 82 4.05 -3.73 11.46
CA ILE A 82 2.96 -2.78 11.76
C ILE A 82 2.79 -2.54 13.27
N THR A 83 3.33 -3.41 14.12
CA THR A 83 3.34 -3.22 15.57
C THR A 83 4.33 -2.13 15.96
N LEU A 84 3.86 -1.09 16.66
CA LEU A 84 4.69 0.00 17.19
C LEU A 84 5.57 -0.50 18.34
N VAL A 85 6.74 0.12 18.51
CA VAL A 85 7.60 -0.15 19.67
C VAL A 85 7.04 0.49 20.93
N GLU A 86 7.11 -0.25 22.03
CA GLU A 86 6.88 0.26 23.38
C GLU A 86 8.13 -0.04 24.23
N ASP A 87 8.39 0.82 25.22
CA ASP A 87 9.55 0.67 26.10
C ASP A 87 9.49 -0.66 26.87
N GLY A 88 10.62 -1.37 26.93
CA GLY A 88 10.73 -2.67 27.59
C GLY A 88 10.23 -3.87 26.77
N MET A 89 9.73 -3.69 25.53
CA MET A 89 9.29 -4.81 24.68
C MET A 89 10.39 -5.87 24.51
N ARG A 90 10.02 -7.15 24.64
CA ARG A 90 10.90 -8.31 24.41
C ARG A 90 10.54 -8.97 23.09
N ILE A 91 11.51 -9.08 22.20
CA ILE A 91 11.31 -9.53 20.82
C ILE A 91 12.29 -10.65 20.53
N GLU A 92 11.77 -11.74 19.97
CA GLU A 92 12.54 -12.93 19.62
C GLU A 92 12.19 -13.38 18.20
N ARG A 93 13.18 -13.95 17.49
CA ARG A 93 12.92 -14.58 16.20
C ARG A 93 12.01 -15.77 16.38
N GLN A 94 11.07 -15.92 15.46
CA GLN A 94 10.23 -17.11 15.44
C GLN A 94 10.94 -18.25 14.70
N HIS A 95 11.04 -19.41 15.36
CA HIS A 95 11.58 -20.64 14.78
C HIS A 95 10.47 -21.66 14.60
N GLY A 96 10.23 -22.09 13.36
CA GLY A 96 9.19 -23.09 13.10
C GLY A 96 7.78 -22.50 13.15
N ARG A 97 6.80 -23.37 13.38
CA ARG A 97 5.42 -22.96 13.64
C ARG A 97 5.30 -22.44 15.06
N ALA A 98 4.55 -21.36 15.22
CA ALA A 98 4.19 -20.83 16.52
C ALA A 98 3.55 -21.92 17.40
N LYS A 99 3.96 -21.97 18.68
CA LYS A 99 3.25 -22.72 19.71
C LYS A 99 2.28 -21.77 20.40
N LEU A 100 1.01 -22.14 20.47
CA LEU A 100 0.04 -21.35 21.22
C LEU A 100 0.41 -21.40 22.71
N PRO A 101 0.40 -20.26 23.41
CA PRO A 101 0.68 -20.24 24.84
C PRO A 101 -0.42 -21.00 25.60
N THR A 102 -0.01 -21.91 26.49
CA THR A 102 -0.92 -22.85 27.18
C THR A 102 -1.47 -22.34 28.52
N LYS A 103 -0.94 -21.21 29.02
CA LYS A 103 -1.28 -20.63 30.33
C LYS A 103 -2.01 -19.29 30.24
N VAL A 104 -2.63 -18.97 29.11
CA VAL A 104 -3.33 -17.69 28.92
C VAL A 104 -4.78 -17.84 29.35
N LYS A 105 -5.24 -16.94 30.23
CA LYS A 105 -6.66 -16.86 30.58
C LYS A 105 -7.42 -16.31 29.36
N PRO A 106 -8.51 -16.97 28.91
CA PRO A 106 -9.31 -16.41 27.82
C PRO A 106 -9.80 -15.00 28.21
N PRO A 107 -9.83 -14.06 27.26
CA PRO A 107 -10.38 -12.73 27.53
C PRO A 107 -11.87 -12.87 27.90
N GLU A 108 -12.36 -11.94 28.71
CA GLU A 108 -13.80 -11.81 28.91
C GLU A 108 -14.46 -11.41 27.59
N PHE A 109 -15.48 -12.14 27.19
CA PHE A 109 -16.32 -11.77 26.06
C PHE A 109 -17.12 -10.52 26.44
N LYS A 110 -17.01 -9.49 25.62
CA LYS A 110 -17.78 -8.24 25.77
C LYS A 110 -18.54 -8.02 24.47
N ASP A 111 -19.73 -7.45 24.60
CA ASP A 111 -20.48 -6.99 23.44
C ASP A 111 -19.65 -5.96 22.66
N ALA A 112 -19.71 -6.06 21.34
CA ALA A 112 -18.99 -5.12 20.48
C ALA A 112 -19.61 -3.73 20.61
N LYS A 113 -18.75 -2.71 20.64
CA LYS A 113 -19.22 -1.32 20.57
C LYS A 113 -19.90 -1.11 19.20
N VAL A 114 -21.10 -0.56 19.20
CA VAL A 114 -21.82 -0.21 17.97
C VAL A 114 -21.62 1.27 17.64
N VAL A 115 -21.23 1.55 16.39
CA VAL A 115 -21.08 2.90 15.83
C VAL A 115 -21.96 3.00 14.59
N LYS A 116 -22.84 4.01 14.55
CA LYS A 116 -23.78 4.22 13.43
C LYS A 116 -23.38 5.43 12.60
N ALA A 117 -23.50 5.32 11.29
CA ALA A 117 -23.27 6.38 10.32
C ALA A 117 -24.19 6.18 9.10
N ASP A 118 -24.31 7.18 8.24
CA ASP A 118 -24.97 6.99 6.94
C ASP A 118 -24.07 6.16 6.01
N ILE A 119 -22.79 6.52 5.97
CA ILE A 119 -21.78 5.95 5.07
C ILE A 119 -20.55 5.50 5.86
N ILE A 120 -20.09 4.29 5.61
CA ILE A 120 -18.84 3.74 6.17
C ILE A 120 -17.78 3.73 5.07
N VAL A 121 -16.62 4.36 5.31
CA VAL A 121 -15.48 4.36 4.38
C VAL A 121 -14.37 3.48 4.96
N ILE A 122 -13.95 2.46 4.19
CA ILE A 122 -12.87 1.54 4.58
C ILE A 122 -11.60 1.93 3.84
N GLY A 123 -10.65 2.52 4.58
CA GLY A 123 -9.35 2.97 4.08
C GLY A 123 -9.22 4.50 4.12
N GLY A 124 -8.21 4.99 4.81
CA GLY A 124 -7.83 6.40 4.98
C GLY A 124 -6.76 6.88 3.99
N GLY A 125 -6.69 6.24 2.81
CA GLY A 125 -5.86 6.69 1.70
C GLY A 125 -6.48 7.84 0.89
N PRO A 126 -5.85 8.29 -0.21
CA PRO A 126 -6.36 9.39 -1.03
C PRO A 126 -7.83 9.21 -1.45
N ALA A 127 -8.19 8.02 -1.94
CA ALA A 127 -9.56 7.73 -2.36
C ALA A 127 -10.56 7.81 -1.19
N GLY A 128 -10.26 7.16 -0.06
CA GLY A 128 -11.18 7.16 1.08
C GLY A 128 -11.27 8.53 1.79
N LEU A 129 -10.18 9.30 1.85
CA LEU A 129 -10.21 10.67 2.34
C LEU A 129 -11.13 11.54 1.47
N MET A 130 -10.99 11.46 0.14
CA MET A 130 -11.85 12.21 -0.78
C MET A 130 -13.31 11.73 -0.71
N ALA A 131 -13.54 10.43 -0.60
CA ALA A 131 -14.88 9.88 -0.42
C ALA A 131 -15.54 10.40 0.86
N ALA A 132 -14.84 10.35 1.99
CA ALA A 132 -15.38 10.83 3.27
C ALA A 132 -15.62 12.34 3.28
N ILE A 133 -14.68 13.14 2.75
CA ILE A 133 -14.82 14.60 2.66
C ILE A 133 -16.02 14.97 1.79
N HIS A 134 -16.16 14.38 0.60
CA HIS A 134 -17.23 14.75 -0.31
C HIS A 134 -18.60 14.19 0.09
N ALA A 135 -18.66 12.99 0.66
CA ALA A 135 -19.90 12.47 1.27
C ALA A 135 -20.37 13.38 2.42
N SER A 136 -19.45 13.84 3.27
CA SER A 136 -19.78 14.75 4.37
C SER A 136 -20.19 16.14 3.87
N ARG A 137 -19.54 16.69 2.84
CA ARG A 137 -19.96 17.95 2.19
C ARG A 137 -21.35 17.85 1.57
N ALA A 138 -21.72 16.67 1.08
CA ALA A 138 -23.05 16.36 0.56
C ALA A 138 -24.09 16.06 1.67
N GLY A 139 -23.73 16.22 2.95
CA GLY A 139 -24.65 16.15 4.09
C GLY A 139 -24.64 14.84 4.87
N ALA A 140 -23.89 13.82 4.45
CA ALA A 140 -23.88 12.52 5.12
C ALA A 140 -23.07 12.52 6.41
N LYS A 141 -23.52 11.74 7.42
CA LYS A 141 -22.68 11.36 8.56
C LYS A 141 -21.77 10.21 8.15
N VAL A 142 -20.47 10.40 8.28
CA VAL A 142 -19.49 9.44 7.77
C VAL A 142 -18.64 8.89 8.90
N VAL A 143 -18.40 7.58 8.87
CA VAL A 143 -17.32 6.97 9.63
C VAL A 143 -16.25 6.48 8.68
N LEU A 144 -15.00 6.84 8.93
CA LEU A 144 -13.83 6.36 8.20
C LEU A 144 -13.02 5.43 9.10
N ILE A 145 -12.73 4.23 8.63
CA ILE A 145 -11.89 3.26 9.35
C ILE A 145 -10.59 3.01 8.58
N ASP A 146 -9.46 2.99 9.27
CA ASP A 146 -8.15 2.68 8.68
C ASP A 146 -7.27 1.87 9.63
N GLU A 147 -6.54 0.89 9.09
CA GLU A 147 -5.67 0.00 9.87
C GLU A 147 -4.36 0.67 10.34
N ASN A 148 -3.97 1.79 9.73
CA ASN A 148 -2.74 2.50 10.05
C ASN A 148 -2.94 3.51 11.19
N PRO A 149 -1.85 3.89 11.89
CA PRO A 149 -1.90 4.89 12.96
C PRO A 149 -2.07 6.34 12.47
N ARG A 150 -2.07 6.59 11.15
CA ARG A 150 -2.21 7.92 10.54
C ARG A 150 -2.92 7.84 9.20
N LEU A 151 -3.66 8.90 8.88
CA LEU A 151 -4.33 9.08 7.58
C LEU A 151 -3.33 9.43 6.46
N GLY A 152 -3.78 9.29 5.22
CA GLY A 152 -3.06 9.63 3.99
C GLY A 152 -2.67 8.43 3.14
N GLY A 153 -2.74 7.20 3.67
CA GLY A 153 -2.41 5.98 2.95
C GLY A 153 -1.03 6.06 2.29
N GLN A 154 -0.95 5.82 0.98
CA GLN A 154 0.35 5.87 0.27
C GLN A 154 0.88 7.30 0.05
N LEU A 155 0.07 8.34 0.16
CA LEU A 155 0.52 9.73 -0.04
C LEU A 155 1.63 10.12 0.95
N VAL A 156 1.58 9.60 2.18
CA VAL A 156 2.57 9.89 3.23
C VAL A 156 3.99 9.39 2.90
N LYS A 157 4.12 8.62 1.82
CA LYS A 157 5.38 8.06 1.32
C LYS A 157 5.86 8.74 0.04
N GLN A 158 5.06 9.63 -0.55
CA GLN A 158 5.32 10.20 -1.88
C GLN A 158 6.02 11.55 -1.77
N THR A 159 7.32 11.55 -2.03
CA THR A 159 8.14 12.78 -2.03
C THR A 159 8.14 13.50 -3.37
N HIS A 160 7.65 12.91 -4.46
CA HIS A 160 7.58 13.57 -5.76
C HIS A 160 6.42 14.58 -5.81
N LYS A 161 6.52 15.56 -6.72
CA LYS A 161 5.44 16.53 -6.97
C LYS A 161 4.43 15.95 -7.95
N PHE A 162 3.16 16.23 -7.73
CA PHE A 162 2.07 15.83 -8.61
C PHE A 162 2.04 16.74 -9.85
N PHE A 163 1.50 16.20 -10.94
CA PHE A 163 1.30 16.91 -12.21
C PHE A 163 -0.20 17.09 -12.48
N GLY A 164 -0.55 17.97 -13.41
CA GLY A 164 -1.95 18.22 -13.81
C GLY A 164 -2.45 19.60 -13.38
N LYS A 165 -3.74 19.68 -13.01
CA LYS A 165 -4.39 20.93 -12.61
C LYS A 165 -4.12 21.27 -11.14
N ARG A 166 -4.28 22.55 -10.77
CA ARG A 166 -4.02 23.02 -9.40
C ARG A 166 -5.00 22.40 -8.39
N GLU A 167 -6.23 22.19 -8.82
CA GLU A 167 -7.33 21.54 -8.08
C GLU A 167 -7.00 20.08 -7.75
N GLN A 168 -6.09 19.48 -8.49
CA GLN A 168 -5.57 18.12 -8.31
C GLN A 168 -4.17 18.14 -7.67
N PHE A 169 -3.83 19.24 -6.99
CA PHE A 169 -2.59 19.42 -6.24
C PHE A 169 -1.32 19.42 -7.10
N ALA A 170 -1.39 19.83 -8.37
CA ALA A 170 -0.21 19.98 -9.20
C ALA A 170 0.86 20.86 -8.55
N GLY A 171 2.11 20.40 -8.58
CA GLY A 171 3.26 21.04 -7.94
C GLY A 171 3.40 20.77 -6.44
N VAL A 172 2.41 20.15 -5.80
CA VAL A 172 2.43 19.75 -4.37
C VAL A 172 2.98 18.34 -4.25
N ARG A 173 3.71 18.06 -3.16
CA ARG A 173 4.21 16.70 -2.88
C ARG A 173 3.14 15.86 -2.21
N GLY A 174 3.08 14.56 -2.49
CA GLY A 174 2.10 13.66 -1.88
C GLY A 174 2.06 13.73 -0.35
N VAL A 175 3.24 13.81 0.30
CA VAL A 175 3.32 13.98 1.77
C VAL A 175 2.63 15.23 2.30
N GLU A 176 2.55 16.31 1.51
CA GLU A 176 1.85 17.53 1.86
C GLU A 176 0.35 17.42 1.51
N ILE A 177 -0.01 16.76 0.40
CA ILE A 177 -1.40 16.47 0.05
C ILE A 177 -2.08 15.68 1.17
N ALA A 178 -1.40 14.68 1.75
CA ALA A 178 -1.92 13.90 2.88
C ALA A 178 -2.32 14.81 4.07
N LYS A 179 -1.48 15.80 4.41
CA LYS A 179 -1.75 16.76 5.49
C LYS A 179 -2.90 17.71 5.15
N ILE A 180 -3.00 18.13 3.88
CA ILE A 180 -4.09 18.99 3.40
C ILE A 180 -5.43 18.24 3.57
N LEU A 181 -5.52 17.02 3.05
CA LEU A 181 -6.72 16.20 3.14
C LEU A 181 -7.08 15.84 4.59
N GLU A 182 -6.10 15.50 5.43
CA GLU A 182 -6.33 15.27 6.86
C GLU A 182 -6.90 16.52 7.54
N LYS A 183 -6.38 17.71 7.23
CA LYS A 183 -6.89 18.98 7.77
C LYS A 183 -8.30 19.28 7.27
N GLU A 184 -8.60 19.00 6.01
CA GLU A 184 -9.96 19.16 5.46
C GLU A 184 -10.96 18.22 6.12
N LEU A 185 -10.59 16.94 6.30
CA LEU A 185 -11.44 15.95 6.97
C LEU A 185 -11.77 16.36 8.40
N ARG A 186 -10.77 16.86 9.16
CA ARG A 186 -10.98 17.38 10.52
C ARG A 186 -11.89 18.61 10.58
N LYS A 187 -11.91 19.44 9.54
CA LYS A 187 -12.79 20.62 9.46
C LYS A 187 -14.25 20.27 9.15
N SER A 188 -14.50 19.11 8.53
CA SER A 188 -15.85 18.70 8.11
C SER A 188 -16.81 18.53 9.30
N GLY A 189 -16.31 18.14 10.47
CA GLY A 189 -17.10 17.94 11.70
C GLY A 189 -18.04 16.73 11.68
N SER A 190 -18.50 16.28 10.50
CA SER A 190 -19.40 15.13 10.34
C SER A 190 -18.70 13.82 9.95
N VAL A 191 -17.36 13.79 10.02
CA VAL A 191 -16.56 12.59 9.77
C VAL A 191 -15.88 12.15 11.05
N GLU A 192 -16.18 10.94 11.53
CA GLU A 192 -15.48 10.31 12.65
C GLU A 192 -14.46 9.29 12.10
N ALA A 193 -13.18 9.47 12.43
CA ALA A 193 -12.10 8.61 11.95
C ALA A 193 -11.61 7.64 13.04
N PHE A 194 -11.63 6.34 12.74
CA PHE A 194 -11.12 5.27 13.59
C PHE A 194 -9.82 4.71 13.00
N LEU A 195 -8.70 5.16 13.57
CA LEU A 195 -7.37 4.67 13.22
C LEU A 195 -7.03 3.38 13.97
N GLU A 196 -5.99 2.68 13.51
CA GLU A 196 -5.57 1.38 14.04
C GLU A 196 -6.74 0.38 14.08
N THR A 197 -7.65 0.47 13.12
CA THR A 197 -8.92 -0.27 13.06
C THR A 197 -9.01 -1.04 11.76
N SER A 198 -8.85 -2.36 11.83
CA SER A 198 -8.84 -3.26 10.67
C SER A 198 -10.24 -3.80 10.42
N ALA A 199 -10.84 -3.47 9.29
CA ALA A 199 -12.05 -4.14 8.82
C ALA A 199 -11.76 -5.63 8.53
N VAL A 200 -12.59 -6.51 9.08
CA VAL A 200 -12.43 -7.97 8.94
C VAL A 200 -13.59 -8.61 8.18
N GLY A 201 -14.72 -7.93 8.04
CA GLY A 201 -15.83 -8.40 7.22
C GLY A 201 -16.90 -7.35 6.98
N ILE A 202 -17.59 -7.49 5.86
CA ILE A 202 -18.79 -6.72 5.48
C ILE A 202 -19.95 -7.70 5.36
N PHE A 203 -21.05 -7.41 6.06
CA PHE A 203 -22.26 -8.20 6.09
C PHE A 203 -23.46 -7.32 5.69
N GLN A 204 -24.49 -7.95 5.15
CA GLN A 204 -25.70 -7.26 4.69
C GLN A 204 -26.86 -7.67 5.59
N GLU A 205 -27.55 -6.70 6.19
CA GLU A 205 -28.72 -6.90 7.05
C GLU A 205 -29.88 -6.06 6.50
N GLY A 206 -30.63 -6.63 5.54
CA GLY A 206 -31.64 -5.88 4.79
C GLY A 206 -31.00 -4.72 4.02
N GLU A 207 -31.48 -3.50 4.25
CA GLU A 207 -30.91 -2.30 3.64
C GLU A 207 -29.62 -1.82 4.34
N GLU A 208 -29.41 -2.20 5.60
CA GLU A 208 -28.22 -1.85 6.37
C GLU A 208 -27.02 -2.72 5.96
N LYS A 209 -25.82 -2.18 6.16
CA LYS A 209 -24.52 -2.82 5.98
C LYS A 209 -23.80 -2.79 7.33
N LEU A 210 -23.35 -3.96 7.76
CA LEU A 210 -22.53 -4.14 8.95
C LEU A 210 -21.07 -4.34 8.53
N VAL A 211 -20.18 -3.49 9.01
CA VAL A 211 -18.74 -3.69 8.90
C VAL A 211 -18.20 -4.07 10.28
N LEU A 212 -17.72 -5.30 10.41
CA LEU A 212 -16.99 -5.74 11.59
C LEU A 212 -15.53 -5.31 11.48
N ALA A 213 -15.00 -4.68 12.53
CA ALA A 213 -13.60 -4.30 12.57
C ALA A 213 -12.98 -4.52 13.95
N VAL A 214 -11.67 -4.75 13.96
CA VAL A 214 -10.88 -4.93 15.18
C VAL A 214 -9.93 -3.74 15.33
N ARG A 215 -10.09 -3.01 16.42
CA ARG A 215 -9.25 -1.87 16.78
C ARG A 215 -8.13 -2.28 17.73
N LYS A 216 -6.91 -1.86 17.41
CA LYS A 216 -5.67 -2.15 18.17
C LYS A 216 -5.48 -3.64 18.50
N GLU A 217 -5.92 -4.51 17.59
CA GLU A 217 -5.89 -5.97 17.72
C GLU A 217 -6.61 -6.52 18.98
N ARG A 218 -7.51 -5.74 19.60
CA ARG A 218 -8.14 -6.09 20.90
C ARG A 218 -9.63 -5.79 20.99
N GLU A 219 -10.09 -4.70 20.40
CA GLU A 219 -11.46 -4.21 20.56
C GLU A 219 -12.27 -4.51 19.30
N LEU A 220 -13.32 -5.33 19.42
CA LEU A 220 -14.28 -5.56 18.35
C LEU A 220 -15.30 -4.41 18.30
N ILE A 221 -15.49 -3.84 17.11
CA ILE A 221 -16.44 -2.74 16.87
C ILE A 221 -17.33 -3.11 15.68
N GLU A 222 -18.63 -2.88 15.84
CA GLU A 222 -19.64 -2.95 14.80
C GLU A 222 -19.88 -1.57 14.22
N PHE A 223 -19.60 -1.39 12.94
CA PHE A 223 -19.96 -0.18 12.21
C PHE A 223 -21.19 -0.46 11.36
N ARG A 224 -22.27 0.29 11.58
CA ARG A 224 -23.56 0.10 10.90
C ARG A 224 -23.91 1.34 10.08
N GLY A 225 -24.24 1.14 8.82
CA GLY A 225 -24.62 2.20 7.90
C GLY A 225 -25.33 1.70 6.66
N ARG A 226 -25.87 2.60 5.84
CA ARG A 226 -26.67 2.22 4.66
C ARG A 226 -25.82 2.06 3.39
N ALA A 227 -24.63 2.65 3.36
CA ALA A 227 -23.66 2.44 2.30
C ALA A 227 -22.23 2.22 2.83
N VAL A 228 -21.44 1.46 2.07
CA VAL A 228 -20.02 1.18 2.36
C VAL A 228 -19.18 1.53 1.13
N ILE A 229 -18.10 2.29 1.34
CA ILE A 229 -17.13 2.62 0.30
C ILE A 229 -15.82 1.88 0.64
N VAL A 230 -15.43 0.93 -0.21
CA VAL A 230 -14.19 0.19 -0.07
C VAL A 230 -13.07 0.92 -0.82
N ALA A 231 -12.11 1.47 -0.08
CA ALA A 231 -10.96 2.21 -0.57
C ALA A 231 -9.65 1.64 0.00
N THR A 232 -9.57 0.31 0.06
CA THR A 232 -8.50 -0.49 0.69
C THR A 232 -7.20 -0.55 -0.11
N GLY A 233 -7.15 0.14 -1.24
CA GLY A 233 -5.97 0.27 -2.08
C GLY A 233 -5.52 -1.05 -2.72
N ALA A 234 -4.21 -1.26 -2.77
CA ALA A 234 -3.58 -2.39 -3.43
C ALA A 234 -2.32 -2.86 -2.69
N MET A 235 -1.86 -4.05 -3.05
CA MET A 235 -0.67 -4.69 -2.49
C MET A 235 0.36 -5.02 -3.58
N GLU A 236 1.62 -5.12 -3.16
CA GLU A 236 2.74 -5.34 -4.04
C GLU A 236 2.74 -6.74 -4.63
N ARG A 237 3.10 -6.86 -5.92
CA ARG A 237 3.33 -8.16 -6.53
C ARG A 237 4.72 -8.66 -6.20
N MET A 238 4.80 -9.96 -6.04
CA MET A 238 6.05 -10.71 -5.99
C MET A 238 6.20 -11.50 -7.29
N ILE A 239 7.41 -11.59 -7.82
CA ILE A 239 7.73 -12.45 -8.95
C ILE A 239 8.55 -13.66 -8.46
N PRO A 240 8.36 -14.84 -9.08
CA PRO A 240 9.17 -16.01 -8.79
C PRO A 240 10.57 -15.85 -9.38
N PHE A 241 11.59 -16.00 -8.55
CA PHE A 241 12.98 -16.16 -8.94
C PHE A 241 13.72 -16.89 -7.82
N GLU A 242 14.87 -17.48 -8.11
CA GLU A 242 15.59 -18.26 -7.11
C GLU A 242 16.03 -17.38 -5.92
N ASN A 243 15.81 -17.86 -4.70
CA ASN A 243 16.07 -17.14 -3.46
C ASN A 243 15.33 -15.79 -3.32
N ASN A 244 14.17 -15.63 -3.98
CA ASN A 244 13.33 -14.43 -3.84
C ASN A 244 12.79 -14.16 -2.43
N ASP A 245 13.01 -15.07 -1.48
CA ASP A 245 12.58 -14.96 -0.09
C ASP A 245 13.65 -14.46 0.87
N LEU A 246 14.89 -14.23 0.40
CA LEU A 246 15.98 -13.74 1.24
C LEU A 246 15.68 -12.35 1.84
N PRO A 247 16.01 -12.11 3.12
CA PRO A 247 16.02 -10.76 3.68
C PRO A 247 16.87 -9.81 2.83
N GLY A 248 16.29 -8.70 2.40
CA GLY A 248 16.89 -7.79 1.42
C GLY A 248 16.11 -7.74 0.12
N VAL A 249 15.25 -8.73 -0.17
CA VAL A 249 14.24 -8.63 -1.22
C VAL A 249 13.02 -7.89 -0.68
N TYR A 250 12.78 -6.67 -1.13
CA TYR A 250 11.70 -5.81 -0.67
C TYR A 250 10.79 -5.37 -1.82
N GLY A 251 9.52 -5.14 -1.52
CA GLY A 251 8.68 -4.34 -2.38
C GLY A 251 9.06 -2.86 -2.34
N ALA A 252 8.81 -2.15 -3.44
CA ALA A 252 8.98 -0.70 -3.54
C ALA A 252 8.26 0.08 -2.42
N GLY A 253 7.02 -0.26 -2.11
CA GLY A 253 6.22 0.33 -1.05
C GLY A 253 6.82 0.11 0.33
N ALA A 254 7.43 -1.05 0.57
CA ALA A 254 8.13 -1.33 1.83
C ALA A 254 9.37 -0.46 2.02
N ILE A 255 10.16 -0.30 0.95
CA ILE A 255 11.30 0.60 0.94
C ILE A 255 10.85 2.03 1.24
N GLN A 256 9.78 2.49 0.59
CA GLN A 256 9.24 3.81 0.84
C GLN A 256 8.70 3.97 2.27
N THR A 257 8.09 2.94 2.86
CA THR A 257 7.69 2.94 4.28
C THR A 257 8.91 3.15 5.19
N LEU A 258 9.95 2.31 5.05
CA LEU A 258 11.17 2.42 5.85
C LEU A 258 11.83 3.80 5.69
N MET A 259 12.03 4.22 4.44
CA MET A 259 12.82 5.39 4.09
C MET A 259 12.06 6.70 4.26
N ASN A 260 10.86 6.80 3.70
CA ASN A 260 10.13 8.08 3.62
C ASN A 260 9.23 8.32 4.82
N THR A 261 8.74 7.27 5.48
CA THR A 261 7.91 7.42 6.70
C THR A 261 8.78 7.36 7.95
N TYR A 262 9.66 6.38 8.05
CA TYR A 262 10.47 6.17 9.26
C TYR A 262 11.90 6.67 9.16
N GLY A 263 12.37 7.18 8.01
CA GLY A 263 13.72 7.70 7.88
C GLY A 263 14.79 6.64 8.16
N VAL A 264 14.59 5.41 7.70
CA VAL A 264 15.56 4.32 7.80
C VAL A 264 15.88 3.83 6.39
N LYS A 265 17.17 3.81 6.03
CA LYS A 265 17.59 3.27 4.72
C LYS A 265 17.19 1.79 4.61
N PRO A 266 16.77 1.30 3.43
CA PRO A 266 16.55 -0.13 3.23
C PRO A 266 17.87 -0.92 3.23
N GLY A 267 18.95 -0.30 2.78
CA GLY A 267 20.31 -0.83 2.65
C GLY A 267 21.19 0.24 2.02
N ASP A 268 22.40 -0.13 1.61
CA ASP A 268 23.37 0.79 1.03
C ASP A 268 23.46 0.69 -0.49
N ARG A 269 23.17 -0.49 -1.08
CA ARG A 269 23.32 -0.77 -2.51
C ARG A 269 22.11 -1.54 -3.05
N VAL A 270 21.36 -0.92 -3.95
CA VAL A 270 20.06 -1.43 -4.42
C VAL A 270 20.10 -1.80 -5.90
N LEU A 271 19.59 -2.98 -6.25
CA LEU A 271 19.11 -3.32 -7.60
C LEU A 271 17.59 -3.14 -7.65
N ILE A 272 17.06 -2.43 -8.64
CA ILE A 272 15.61 -2.28 -8.82
C ILE A 272 15.14 -3.14 -9.99
N VAL A 273 14.10 -3.94 -9.77
CA VAL A 273 13.43 -4.75 -10.79
C VAL A 273 12.10 -4.12 -11.15
N GLY A 274 11.99 -3.62 -12.38
CA GLY A 274 10.86 -2.89 -12.95
C GLY A 274 11.19 -1.41 -13.20
N ALA A 275 11.01 -0.94 -14.43
CA ALA A 275 11.21 0.46 -14.83
C ALA A 275 9.88 1.16 -15.18
N GLY A 276 8.79 0.76 -14.52
CA GLY A 276 7.56 1.56 -14.45
C GLY A 276 7.71 2.81 -13.58
N ASN A 277 6.66 3.63 -13.49
CA ASN A 277 6.68 4.86 -12.70
C ASN A 277 7.17 4.66 -11.26
N VAL A 278 6.69 3.60 -10.58
CA VAL A 278 7.10 3.26 -9.21
C VAL A 278 8.61 3.02 -9.12
N GLY A 279 9.18 2.18 -9.99
CA GLY A 279 10.61 1.84 -9.95
C GLY A 279 11.52 3.04 -10.24
N LEU A 280 11.14 3.88 -11.21
CA LEU A 280 11.90 5.09 -11.55
C LEU A 280 11.83 6.15 -10.44
N ILE A 281 10.65 6.38 -9.87
CA ILE A 281 10.47 7.31 -8.74
C ILE A 281 11.23 6.80 -7.53
N LEU A 282 11.14 5.50 -7.22
CA LEU A 282 11.88 4.87 -6.13
C LEU A 282 13.39 5.04 -6.31
N GLY A 283 13.92 4.80 -7.52
CA GLY A 283 15.33 4.99 -7.81
C GLY A 283 15.81 6.40 -7.49
N TYR A 284 15.04 7.42 -7.85
CA TYR A 284 15.37 8.79 -7.48
C TYR A 284 15.27 9.04 -5.96
N GLN A 285 14.27 8.49 -5.28
CA GLN A 285 14.11 8.62 -3.82
C GLN A 285 15.26 7.97 -3.06
N LEU A 286 15.73 6.81 -3.50
CA LEU A 286 16.88 6.11 -2.92
C LEU A 286 18.15 6.98 -3.00
N ILE A 287 18.42 7.59 -4.15
CA ILE A 287 19.56 8.50 -4.32
C ILE A 287 19.43 9.71 -3.39
N GLN A 288 18.23 10.28 -3.24
CA GLN A 288 17.98 11.38 -2.30
C GLN A 288 18.27 11.00 -0.84
N ALA A 289 18.08 9.73 -0.48
CA ALA A 289 18.41 9.20 0.84
C ALA A 289 19.88 8.75 0.95
N GLY A 290 20.72 9.01 -0.06
CA GLY A 290 22.12 8.61 -0.08
C GLY A 290 22.31 7.08 -0.14
N VAL A 291 21.44 6.39 -0.88
CA VAL A 291 21.56 4.96 -1.21
C VAL A 291 22.07 4.83 -2.64
N GLU A 292 23.02 3.94 -2.87
CA GLU A 292 23.55 3.67 -4.20
C GLU A 292 22.59 2.78 -4.99
N VAL A 293 22.07 3.25 -6.12
CA VAL A 293 21.25 2.44 -7.02
C VAL A 293 22.14 1.91 -8.14
N LYS A 294 22.44 0.60 -8.11
CA LYS A 294 23.39 -0.02 -9.05
C LYS A 294 22.83 -0.12 -10.47
N ALA A 295 21.55 -0.49 -10.59
CA ALA A 295 20.84 -0.53 -11.87
C ALA A 295 19.33 -0.61 -11.64
N ILE A 296 18.58 -0.24 -12.68
CA ILE A 296 17.15 -0.58 -12.83
C ILE A 296 17.04 -1.56 -14.00
N VAL A 297 16.43 -2.72 -13.79
CA VAL A 297 16.19 -3.70 -14.86
C VAL A 297 14.73 -3.72 -15.26
N GLU A 298 14.46 -3.87 -16.55
CA GLU A 298 13.13 -3.91 -17.14
C GLU A 298 13.06 -5.06 -18.13
N ALA A 299 12.08 -5.92 -17.94
CA ALA A 299 11.91 -7.10 -18.78
C ALA A 299 11.38 -6.71 -20.18
N MET A 300 10.58 -5.64 -20.27
CA MET A 300 10.15 -5.07 -21.55
C MET A 300 11.33 -4.51 -22.36
N PRO A 301 11.22 -4.44 -23.71
CA PRO A 301 12.21 -3.79 -24.57
C PRO A 301 12.22 -2.25 -24.48
N ARG A 302 11.43 -1.68 -23.57
CA ARG A 302 11.26 -0.24 -23.38
C ARG A 302 11.03 0.09 -21.91
N ILE A 303 11.32 1.32 -21.53
CA ILE A 303 11.03 1.84 -20.20
C ILE A 303 9.51 2.03 -20.06
N GLY A 304 8.94 1.51 -18.98
CA GLY A 304 7.49 1.50 -18.74
C GLY A 304 6.94 2.74 -18.02
N GLY A 305 7.79 3.64 -17.52
CA GLY A 305 7.37 4.87 -16.84
C GLY A 305 7.63 6.15 -17.65
N TYR A 306 7.19 7.30 -17.12
CA TYR A 306 7.36 8.61 -17.76
C TYR A 306 8.84 8.93 -18.01
N PHE A 307 9.11 9.51 -19.18
CA PHE A 307 10.45 9.91 -19.60
C PHE A 307 11.14 10.83 -18.58
N VAL A 308 10.41 11.75 -17.96
CA VAL A 308 10.97 12.69 -16.97
C VAL A 308 11.57 11.99 -15.75
N HIS A 309 10.99 10.87 -15.31
CA HIS A 309 11.53 10.08 -14.20
C HIS A 309 12.76 9.29 -14.63
N ALA A 310 12.70 8.68 -15.82
CA ALA A 310 13.82 7.93 -16.39
C ALA A 310 15.05 8.83 -16.65
N ALA A 311 14.85 9.99 -17.27
CA ALA A 311 15.90 10.95 -17.58
C ALA A 311 16.61 11.43 -16.31
N LYS A 312 15.85 11.66 -15.23
CA LYS A 312 16.40 12.11 -13.94
C LYS A 312 17.33 11.08 -13.32
N VAL A 313 16.93 9.82 -13.29
CA VAL A 313 17.73 8.72 -12.74
C VAL A 313 18.97 8.46 -13.60
N ARG A 314 18.84 8.48 -14.93
CA ARG A 314 19.98 8.33 -15.85
C ARG A 314 21.00 9.46 -15.74
N ARG A 315 20.56 10.72 -15.58
CA ARG A 315 21.44 11.88 -15.38
C ARG A 315 22.28 11.76 -14.10
N LEU A 316 21.81 10.98 -13.12
CA LEU A 316 22.53 10.68 -11.89
C LEU A 316 23.42 9.42 -12.00
N GLY A 317 23.65 8.93 -13.23
CA GLY A 317 24.58 7.83 -13.51
C GLY A 317 24.00 6.43 -13.38
N VAL A 318 22.70 6.28 -13.08
CA VAL A 318 22.10 4.95 -12.89
C VAL A 318 21.69 4.34 -14.23
N PRO A 319 22.21 3.16 -14.60
CA PRO A 319 21.82 2.48 -15.83
C PRO A 319 20.40 1.89 -15.71
N ILE A 320 19.65 1.98 -16.82
CA ILE A 320 18.35 1.32 -16.98
C ILE A 320 18.48 0.28 -18.09
N LEU A 321 18.44 -1.00 -17.72
CA LEU A 321 18.67 -2.14 -18.62
C LEU A 321 17.32 -2.73 -19.04
N THR A 322 16.91 -2.49 -20.28
CA THR A 322 15.71 -3.09 -20.89
C THR A 322 16.02 -4.48 -21.44
N ARG A 323 15.00 -5.33 -21.65
CA ARG A 323 15.17 -6.77 -21.95
C ARG A 323 16.04 -7.49 -20.92
N HIS A 324 15.94 -7.16 -19.64
CA HIS A 324 16.65 -7.86 -18.58
C HIS A 324 15.69 -8.25 -17.45
N THR A 325 15.90 -9.41 -16.85
CA THR A 325 15.19 -9.85 -15.64
C THR A 325 16.16 -10.34 -14.58
N ILE A 326 15.70 -10.37 -13.34
CA ILE A 326 16.38 -11.06 -12.24
C ILE A 326 16.23 -12.57 -12.39
N LEU A 327 17.32 -13.30 -12.18
CA LEU A 327 17.34 -14.77 -12.16
C LEU A 327 17.36 -15.30 -10.72
N ARG A 328 18.24 -14.73 -9.89
CA ARG A 328 18.41 -15.17 -8.51
C ARG A 328 18.97 -14.07 -7.60
N ALA A 329 18.66 -14.16 -6.33
CA ALA A 329 19.41 -13.51 -5.27
C ALA A 329 20.48 -14.48 -4.72
N GLU A 330 21.64 -13.95 -4.36
CA GLU A 330 22.72 -14.72 -3.73
C GLU A 330 23.04 -14.14 -2.35
N GLY A 331 23.32 -15.04 -1.41
CA GLY A 331 23.66 -14.74 -0.02
C GLY A 331 23.15 -15.82 0.93
N ASN A 332 23.70 -15.88 2.14
CA ASN A 332 23.34 -16.90 3.12
C ASN A 332 22.13 -16.47 3.97
N GLU A 333 22.30 -15.43 4.78
CA GLU A 333 21.23 -14.93 5.68
C GLU A 333 20.43 -13.77 5.10
N ARG A 334 21.01 -13.08 4.11
CA ARG A 334 20.46 -11.89 3.47
C ARG A 334 21.03 -11.78 2.06
N VAL A 335 20.45 -10.89 1.26
CA VAL A 335 20.97 -10.55 -0.06
C VAL A 335 22.38 -9.95 0.06
N GLU A 336 23.32 -10.48 -0.71
CA GLU A 336 24.68 -9.98 -0.87
C GLU A 336 25.01 -9.66 -2.34
N ARG A 337 24.37 -10.40 -3.26
CA ARG A 337 24.43 -10.14 -4.71
C ARG A 337 23.10 -10.45 -5.38
N ALA A 338 22.91 -9.88 -6.57
CA ALA A 338 21.80 -10.19 -7.46
C ALA A 338 22.32 -10.53 -8.86
N VAL A 339 21.75 -11.57 -9.46
CA VAL A 339 22.12 -12.01 -10.81
C VAL A 339 20.96 -11.76 -11.75
N ILE A 340 21.25 -11.08 -12.85
CA ILE A 340 20.30 -10.76 -13.92
C ILE A 340 20.76 -11.40 -15.23
N ALA A 341 19.87 -11.53 -16.20
CA ALA A 341 20.22 -11.92 -17.57
C ALA A 341 19.36 -11.18 -18.60
N GLN A 342 19.82 -11.18 -19.84
CA GLN A 342 19.04 -10.68 -20.97
C GLN A 342 17.88 -11.62 -21.28
N LEU A 343 16.80 -11.07 -21.83
CA LEU A 343 15.63 -11.78 -22.30
C LEU A 343 15.55 -11.77 -23.82
N ASP A 344 15.25 -12.93 -24.40
CA ASP A 344 14.89 -13.06 -25.81
C ASP A 344 13.47 -12.53 -26.10
N GLU A 345 13.00 -12.68 -27.34
CA GLU A 345 11.66 -12.26 -27.75
C GLU A 345 10.54 -13.09 -27.12
N ASN A 346 10.86 -14.30 -26.65
CA ASN A 346 9.95 -15.22 -25.97
C ASN A 346 10.01 -15.09 -24.44
N TRP A 347 10.64 -14.02 -23.92
CA TRP A 347 10.80 -13.77 -22.49
C TRP A 347 11.60 -14.84 -21.74
N ARG A 348 12.51 -15.52 -22.43
CA ARG A 348 13.42 -16.52 -21.85
C ARG A 348 14.78 -15.89 -21.57
N PRO A 349 15.41 -16.18 -20.42
CA PRO A 349 16.80 -15.80 -20.17
C PRO A 349 17.74 -16.36 -21.23
N ILE A 350 18.63 -15.52 -21.75
CA ILE A 350 19.67 -15.92 -22.72
C ILE A 350 20.91 -16.39 -21.95
N PRO A 351 21.30 -17.67 -22.04
CA PRO A 351 22.51 -18.18 -21.37
C PRO A 351 23.77 -17.43 -21.80
N GLY A 352 24.69 -17.17 -20.86
CA GLY A 352 25.94 -16.46 -21.11
C GLY A 352 25.82 -14.92 -21.06
N THR A 353 24.61 -14.40 -20.82
CA THR A 353 24.37 -12.94 -20.67
C THR A 353 24.24 -12.52 -19.21
N GLU A 354 24.57 -13.41 -18.27
CA GLU A 354 24.43 -13.18 -16.85
C GLU A 354 25.32 -12.01 -16.40
N LYS A 355 24.74 -11.13 -15.57
CA LYS A 355 25.46 -10.05 -14.90
C LYS A 355 25.17 -10.12 -13.42
N THR A 356 26.23 -10.01 -12.62
CA THR A 356 26.16 -10.02 -11.16
C THR A 356 26.39 -8.62 -10.63
N PHE A 357 25.55 -8.19 -9.68
CA PHE A 357 25.69 -6.94 -8.97
C PHE A 357 25.90 -7.20 -7.48
N ASP A 358 26.90 -6.55 -6.86
CA ASP A 358 27.06 -6.50 -5.41
C ASP A 358 26.05 -5.52 -4.80
N VAL A 359 25.00 -6.06 -4.20
CA VAL A 359 23.85 -5.34 -3.64
C VAL A 359 23.40 -5.98 -2.34
N ASP A 360 22.92 -5.19 -1.40
CA ASP A 360 22.32 -5.69 -0.15
C ASP A 360 20.78 -5.62 -0.18
N VAL A 361 20.21 -5.02 -1.23
CA VAL A 361 18.77 -4.90 -1.44
C VAL A 361 18.40 -5.14 -2.90
N ILE A 362 17.33 -5.91 -3.10
CA ILE A 362 16.60 -6.05 -4.36
C ILE A 362 15.22 -5.42 -4.16
N ALA A 363 14.93 -4.36 -4.89
CA ALA A 363 13.64 -3.68 -4.88
C ALA A 363 12.74 -4.20 -6.01
N LEU A 364 11.61 -4.82 -5.67
CA LEU A 364 10.61 -5.25 -6.63
C LEU A 364 9.59 -4.13 -6.87
N ALA A 365 9.60 -3.59 -8.08
CA ALA A 365 8.67 -2.58 -8.59
C ALA A 365 7.90 -3.12 -9.81
N VAL A 366 7.39 -4.34 -9.69
CA VAL A 366 6.83 -5.17 -10.79
C VAL A 366 5.29 -5.14 -10.85
N GLY A 367 4.70 -4.05 -10.36
CA GLY A 367 3.26 -3.82 -10.36
C GLY A 367 2.57 -4.18 -9.05
N LEU A 368 1.27 -3.87 -9.00
CA LEU A 368 0.42 -4.01 -7.83
C LEU A 368 -0.78 -4.92 -8.13
N ARG A 369 -1.45 -5.40 -7.08
CA ARG A 369 -2.70 -6.15 -7.12
C ARG A 369 -3.74 -5.41 -6.28
N PRO A 370 -4.91 -5.06 -6.82
CA PRO A 370 -6.02 -4.49 -6.06
C PRO A 370 -6.40 -5.35 -4.84
N SER A 371 -6.70 -4.70 -3.71
CA SER A 371 -7.17 -5.36 -2.49
C SER A 371 -8.68 -5.58 -2.56
N ILE A 372 -9.09 -6.76 -3.02
CA ILE A 372 -10.50 -7.10 -3.31
C ILE A 372 -11.15 -7.99 -2.25
N GLU A 373 -10.43 -8.34 -1.19
CA GLU A 373 -10.83 -9.39 -0.25
C GLU A 373 -12.19 -9.08 0.40
N LEU A 374 -12.40 -7.85 0.86
CA LEU A 374 -13.68 -7.42 1.46
C LEU A 374 -14.81 -7.33 0.43
N LEU A 375 -14.51 -6.88 -0.80
CA LEU A 375 -15.50 -6.78 -1.87
C LEU A 375 -16.01 -8.17 -2.26
N HIS A 376 -15.09 -9.11 -2.44
CA HIS A 376 -15.41 -10.49 -2.77
C HIS A 376 -16.18 -11.16 -1.63
N GLN A 377 -15.74 -10.96 -0.38
CA GLN A 377 -16.42 -11.47 0.82
C GLN A 377 -17.82 -10.87 0.99
N ALA A 378 -18.05 -9.63 0.57
CA ALA A 378 -19.37 -8.98 0.59
C ALA A 378 -20.31 -9.46 -0.52
N GLY A 379 -19.86 -10.30 -1.45
CA GLY A 379 -20.65 -10.82 -2.57
C GLY A 379 -20.56 -10.01 -3.86
N CYS A 380 -19.64 -9.04 -3.96
CA CYS A 380 -19.44 -8.30 -5.21
C CYS A 380 -18.85 -9.23 -6.27
N GLN A 381 -19.37 -9.16 -7.50
CA GLN A 381 -18.78 -9.86 -8.65
C GLN A 381 -17.37 -9.33 -8.92
N ILE A 382 -16.42 -10.26 -9.04
CA ILE A 382 -15.02 -9.98 -9.31
C ILE A 382 -14.66 -10.50 -10.70
N LYS A 383 -13.93 -9.70 -11.48
CA LYS A 383 -13.43 -10.07 -12.81
C LYS A 383 -11.91 -9.90 -12.89
N PHE A 384 -11.24 -10.80 -13.59
CA PHE A 384 -9.82 -10.62 -13.91
C PHE A 384 -9.67 -9.70 -15.13
N VAL A 385 -9.03 -8.55 -14.92
CA VAL A 385 -8.75 -7.53 -15.94
C VAL A 385 -7.27 -7.16 -15.86
N ARG A 386 -6.47 -7.65 -16.82
CA ARG A 386 -5.00 -7.51 -16.82
C ARG A 386 -4.55 -6.04 -16.80
N GLU A 387 -5.32 -5.17 -17.43
CA GLU A 387 -5.08 -3.75 -17.57
C GLU A 387 -5.22 -2.99 -16.25
N LEU A 388 -6.06 -3.48 -15.34
CA LEU A 388 -6.35 -2.88 -14.04
C LEU A 388 -5.55 -3.51 -12.90
N GLY A 389 -4.54 -4.32 -13.21
CA GLY A 389 -3.72 -4.97 -12.19
C GLY A 389 -4.30 -6.29 -11.66
N GLY A 390 -5.22 -6.93 -12.38
CA GLY A 390 -5.69 -8.28 -12.10
C GLY A 390 -7.15 -8.31 -11.69
N HIS A 391 -7.47 -8.93 -10.55
CA HIS A 391 -8.84 -9.04 -10.10
C HIS A 391 -9.34 -7.70 -9.57
N VAL A 392 -10.52 -7.27 -10.03
CA VAL A 392 -11.21 -6.04 -9.63
C VAL A 392 -12.70 -6.31 -9.50
N ALA A 393 -13.41 -5.51 -8.70
CA ALA A 393 -14.86 -5.56 -8.64
C ALA A 393 -15.50 -4.95 -9.91
N VAL A 394 -16.56 -5.60 -10.39
CA VAL A 394 -17.43 -5.07 -11.43
C VAL A 394 -18.26 -3.93 -10.82
N ARG A 395 -18.32 -2.80 -11.53
CA ARG A 395 -18.92 -1.55 -11.03
C ARG A 395 -19.55 -0.70 -12.15
N ASP A 396 -20.32 0.31 -11.81
CA ASP A 396 -20.80 1.32 -12.75
C ASP A 396 -19.86 2.55 -12.84
N GLY A 397 -20.25 3.54 -13.64
CA GLY A 397 -19.51 4.79 -13.79
C GLY A 397 -19.55 5.71 -12.56
N TRP A 398 -20.39 5.40 -11.58
CA TRP A 398 -20.54 6.12 -10.31
C TRP A 398 -19.86 5.36 -9.17
N MET A 399 -19.06 4.35 -9.52
CA MET A 399 -18.24 3.51 -8.63
C MET A 399 -19.03 2.54 -7.76
N GLU A 400 -20.33 2.35 -8.02
CA GLU A 400 -21.14 1.37 -7.30
C GLU A 400 -20.93 -0.02 -7.86
N THR A 401 -20.77 -1.00 -6.99
CA THR A 401 -20.53 -2.39 -7.38
C THR A 401 -21.83 -3.11 -7.73
N THR A 402 -21.71 -4.38 -8.10
CA THR A 402 -22.86 -5.28 -8.28
C THR A 402 -23.70 -5.50 -7.02
N VAL A 403 -23.18 -5.17 -5.83
CA VAL A 403 -23.96 -5.19 -4.59
C VAL A 403 -24.40 -3.76 -4.26
N ARG A 404 -25.72 -3.56 -4.24
CA ARG A 404 -26.33 -2.25 -3.96
C ARG A 404 -25.86 -1.70 -2.61
N GLY A 405 -25.47 -0.43 -2.60
CA GLY A 405 -24.93 0.28 -1.44
C GLY A 405 -23.47 -0.03 -1.13
N ILE A 406 -22.78 -0.83 -1.94
CA ILE A 406 -21.33 -1.05 -1.83
C ILE A 406 -20.63 -0.42 -3.02
N PHE A 407 -19.72 0.52 -2.73
CA PHE A 407 -18.92 1.26 -3.70
C PHE A 407 -17.45 0.86 -3.58
N VAL A 408 -16.68 1.04 -4.65
CA VAL A 408 -15.23 0.76 -4.69
C VAL A 408 -14.48 1.95 -5.29
N ALA A 409 -13.34 2.36 -4.71
CA ALA A 409 -12.59 3.50 -5.23
C ALA A 409 -11.06 3.35 -5.10
N GLY A 410 -10.34 4.06 -5.99
CA GLY A 410 -8.88 4.07 -6.02
C GLY A 410 -8.29 2.75 -6.46
N ASP A 411 -7.08 2.43 -5.98
CA ASP A 411 -6.37 1.22 -6.43
C ASP A 411 -7.11 -0.11 -6.17
N SER A 412 -8.16 -0.10 -5.34
CA SER A 412 -9.06 -1.25 -5.17
C SER A 412 -10.03 -1.46 -6.34
N ALA A 413 -10.35 -0.41 -7.10
CA ALA A 413 -11.14 -0.42 -8.33
C ALA A 413 -10.29 -0.74 -9.58
N GLY A 414 -8.98 -0.50 -9.49
CA GLY A 414 -7.99 -0.77 -10.52
C GLY A 414 -6.72 0.05 -10.31
N ILE A 415 -5.55 -0.52 -10.64
CA ILE A 415 -4.26 0.15 -10.41
C ILE A 415 -4.08 1.34 -11.36
N GLU A 416 -4.00 2.54 -10.80
CA GLU A 416 -3.77 3.78 -11.55
C GLU A 416 -2.81 4.73 -10.80
N GLU A 417 -3.09 6.04 -10.79
CA GLU A 417 -2.31 7.07 -10.12
C GLU A 417 -3.10 7.66 -8.94
N ALA A 418 -2.40 8.27 -7.98
CA ALA A 418 -3.04 8.86 -6.82
C ALA A 418 -4.08 9.95 -7.17
N THR A 419 -3.89 10.67 -8.28
CA THR A 419 -4.86 11.66 -8.78
C THR A 419 -6.18 11.02 -9.17
N THR A 420 -6.15 9.93 -9.93
CA THR A 420 -7.38 9.24 -10.34
C THR A 420 -8.05 8.59 -9.13
N ALA A 421 -7.28 8.06 -8.18
CA ALA A 421 -7.81 7.55 -6.92
C ALA A 421 -8.56 8.63 -6.11
N MET A 422 -8.06 9.86 -6.05
CA MET A 422 -8.76 10.99 -5.40
C MET A 422 -10.08 11.34 -6.10
N LEU A 423 -10.09 11.35 -7.44
CA LEU A 423 -11.29 11.64 -8.22
C LEU A 423 -12.34 10.53 -8.10
N GLU A 424 -11.94 9.26 -8.17
CA GLU A 424 -12.83 8.12 -7.93
C GLU A 424 -13.40 8.13 -6.51
N GLY A 425 -12.58 8.48 -5.52
CA GLY A 425 -13.03 8.69 -4.15
C GLY A 425 -14.11 9.76 -4.06
N LYS A 426 -13.89 10.92 -4.68
CA LYS A 426 -14.88 12.01 -4.77
C LYS A 426 -16.20 11.50 -5.37
N ILE A 427 -16.14 10.79 -6.50
CA ILE A 427 -17.33 10.25 -7.18
C ILE A 427 -18.07 9.28 -6.26
N ALA A 428 -17.37 8.30 -5.68
CA ALA A 428 -17.98 7.29 -4.80
C ALA A 428 -18.63 7.92 -3.57
N GLY A 429 -18.01 8.94 -2.98
CA GLY A 429 -18.55 9.67 -1.82
C GLY A 429 -19.87 10.37 -2.13
N ILE A 430 -19.92 11.11 -3.24
CA ILE A 430 -21.12 11.83 -3.68
C ILE A 430 -22.21 10.84 -4.12
N ALA A 431 -21.84 9.82 -4.91
CA ALA A 431 -22.78 8.81 -5.39
C ALA A 431 -23.43 8.03 -4.25
N ALA A 432 -22.67 7.70 -3.20
CA ALA A 432 -23.22 7.09 -2.00
C ALA A 432 -24.21 8.01 -1.28
N ALA A 433 -23.93 9.32 -1.16
CA ALA A 433 -24.85 10.27 -0.53
C ALA A 433 -26.16 10.46 -1.34
N LEU A 434 -26.06 10.53 -2.68
CA LEU A 434 -27.20 10.57 -3.60
C LEU A 434 -28.04 9.28 -3.49
N ARG A 435 -27.39 8.12 -3.47
CA ARG A 435 -28.04 6.80 -3.34
C ARG A 435 -28.89 6.68 -2.08
N LEU A 436 -28.49 7.36 -1.00
CA LEU A 436 -29.19 7.37 0.28
C LEU A 436 -30.26 8.47 0.38
N GLY A 437 -30.42 9.30 -0.65
CA GLY A 437 -31.34 10.45 -0.66
C GLY A 437 -30.91 11.58 0.29
N ILE A 438 -29.64 11.63 0.69
CA ILE A 438 -29.10 12.68 1.57
C ILE A 438 -28.67 13.89 0.75
N ALA A 439 -28.03 13.64 -0.38
CA ALA A 439 -27.65 14.67 -1.34
C ALA A 439 -28.76 14.87 -2.37
N ASP A 440 -28.97 16.12 -2.80
CA ASP A 440 -29.87 16.46 -3.91
C ASP A 440 -29.15 16.43 -5.27
N GLU A 441 -29.92 16.54 -6.35
CA GLU A 441 -29.45 16.42 -7.74
C GLU A 441 -28.39 17.47 -8.14
N SER A 442 -28.24 18.59 -7.42
CA SER A 442 -27.19 19.57 -7.72
C SER A 442 -25.77 18.99 -7.61
N TRP A 443 -25.60 17.92 -6.83
CA TRP A 443 -24.33 17.22 -6.70
C TRP A 443 -23.95 16.37 -7.92
N VAL A 444 -24.88 16.10 -8.83
CA VAL A 444 -24.60 15.34 -10.08
C VAL A 444 -23.57 16.08 -10.92
N GLU A 445 -23.64 17.41 -11.00
CA GLU A 445 -22.68 18.21 -11.76
C GLU A 445 -21.22 18.03 -11.28
N GLU A 446 -21.04 17.79 -9.97
CA GLU A 446 -19.72 17.55 -9.38
C GLU A 446 -19.19 16.15 -9.69
N ILE A 447 -20.06 15.14 -9.82
CA ILE A 447 -19.70 13.81 -10.33
C ILE A 447 -19.27 13.91 -11.80
N GLU A 448 -20.08 14.55 -12.64
CA GLU A 448 -19.78 14.69 -14.07
C GLU A 448 -18.48 15.45 -14.30
N ARG A 449 -18.21 16.50 -13.50
CA ARG A 449 -16.93 17.22 -13.56
C ARG A 449 -15.76 16.32 -13.22
N ALA A 450 -15.88 15.50 -12.17
CA ALA A 450 -14.84 14.55 -11.78
C ALA A 450 -14.63 13.45 -12.83
N GLN A 451 -15.69 13.00 -13.51
CA GLN A 451 -15.60 12.05 -14.62
C GLN A 451 -14.88 12.66 -15.83
N ARG A 452 -15.21 13.90 -16.21
CA ARG A 452 -14.48 14.63 -17.27
C ARG A 452 -12.99 14.75 -16.95
N ASP A 453 -12.64 15.08 -15.72
CA ASP A 453 -11.25 15.13 -15.28
C ASP A 453 -10.57 13.74 -15.33
N LEU A 454 -11.27 12.67 -14.94
CA LEU A 454 -10.75 11.30 -15.07
C LEU A 454 -10.47 10.93 -16.53
N ASP A 455 -11.39 11.24 -17.43
CA ASP A 455 -11.25 10.95 -18.85
C ASP A 455 -10.09 11.73 -19.49
N GLU A 456 -9.91 12.99 -19.08
CA GLU A 456 -8.76 13.81 -19.48
C GLU A 456 -7.44 13.16 -19.03
N PHE A 457 -7.33 12.71 -17.77
CA PHE A 457 -6.14 11.99 -17.30
C PHE A 457 -5.91 10.67 -18.06
N ARG A 458 -6.98 9.92 -18.32
CA ARG A 458 -6.93 8.64 -19.02
C ARG A 458 -6.64 8.79 -20.53
N SER A 459 -6.77 9.99 -21.09
CA SER A 459 -6.36 10.28 -22.48
C SER A 459 -4.83 10.25 -22.68
N GLY A 460 -4.06 10.32 -21.59
CA GLY A 460 -2.60 10.30 -21.60
C GLY A 460 -1.98 8.97 -22.06
N PRO A 461 -0.66 8.93 -22.28
CA PRO A 461 0.04 7.78 -22.86
C PRO A 461 -0.10 6.47 -22.05
N PHE A 462 -0.30 6.57 -20.73
CA PHE A 462 -0.50 5.42 -19.85
C PHE A 462 -1.98 5.09 -19.59
N GLY A 463 -2.91 5.98 -19.96
CA GLY A 463 -4.32 5.86 -19.63
C GLY A 463 -5.14 5.02 -20.63
N ARG A 464 -4.71 4.87 -21.89
CA ARG A 464 -5.44 4.05 -22.88
C ARG A 464 -5.67 2.61 -22.43
N ARG A 465 -4.64 1.96 -21.89
CA ARG A 465 -4.74 0.59 -21.38
C ARG A 465 -5.73 0.51 -20.21
N VAL A 466 -5.66 1.48 -19.30
CA VAL A 466 -6.58 1.57 -18.15
C VAL A 466 -8.02 1.78 -18.62
N ALA A 467 -8.27 2.70 -19.55
CA ALA A 467 -9.60 2.95 -20.10
C ALA A 467 -10.20 1.69 -20.77
N GLU A 468 -9.39 0.92 -21.49
CA GLU A 468 -9.80 -0.39 -22.00
C GLU A 468 -10.17 -1.36 -20.88
N GLY A 469 -9.34 -1.43 -19.83
CA GLY A 469 -9.62 -2.24 -18.64
C GLY A 469 -10.93 -1.86 -17.95
N ILE A 470 -11.21 -0.57 -17.80
CA ILE A 470 -12.44 -0.07 -17.17
C ILE A 470 -13.66 -0.53 -17.96
N ARG A 471 -13.65 -0.42 -19.29
CA ARG A 471 -14.75 -0.94 -20.13
C ARG A 471 -15.03 -2.42 -19.90
N LYS A 472 -13.98 -3.23 -19.65
CA LYS A 472 -14.13 -4.66 -19.32
C LYS A 472 -14.71 -4.89 -17.92
N ALA A 473 -14.58 -3.94 -16.99
CA ALA A 473 -15.02 -4.02 -15.60
C ALA A 473 -16.35 -3.27 -15.32
N LEU A 474 -16.91 -2.58 -16.30
CA LEU A 474 -18.21 -1.90 -16.15
C LEU A 474 -19.37 -2.89 -16.17
N LEU A 475 -20.46 -2.58 -15.46
CA LEU A 475 -21.73 -3.31 -15.57
C LEU A 475 -22.18 -3.38 -17.04
N GLY A 476 -22.45 -4.59 -17.54
CA GLY A 476 -22.80 -4.83 -18.94
C GLY A 476 -21.61 -4.86 -19.92
N GLY A 477 -20.36 -4.74 -19.43
CA GLY A 477 -19.17 -4.85 -20.26
C GLY A 477 -18.92 -6.29 -20.72
N VAL A 478 -19.00 -6.53 -22.04
CA VAL A 478 -18.65 -7.81 -22.65
C VAL A 478 -17.16 -8.09 -22.40
N ALA A 479 -16.82 -9.28 -21.90
CA ALA A 479 -15.45 -9.76 -21.96
C ALA A 479 -15.12 -10.02 -23.43
N SER A 480 -14.28 -9.19 -24.04
CA SER A 480 -13.62 -9.58 -25.29
C SER A 480 -12.71 -10.77 -24.94
N GLU A 481 -13.16 -11.98 -25.30
CA GLU A 481 -12.41 -13.23 -25.16
C GLU A 481 -11.04 -13.18 -25.86
#